data_AF-A0A3D0WRI0-F1
#
_entry.id   AF-A0A3D0WRI0-F1
#
_cell.length_a   1.000
_cell.length_b   1.000
_cell.length_c   1.000
_cell.angle_alpha   90.00
_cell.angle_beta   90.00
_cell.angle_gamma   90.00
#
_symmetry.space_group_name_H-M   'P 1'
#
loop_
_entity.id
_entity.type
_entity.pdbx_description
1 polymer ?
#
loop_
_entity_poly.entity_id
_entity_poly.type
_entity_poly.pdbx_seq_one_letter_code
_entity_poly.pdbx_strand_id
1 'polypeptide(L)'
;MRIKFNDKIYRLKEVESGVDSLMELVEEQKYKDGDFVYEDGRIMIVKSYPNNYHANVLNMYSDSPDYDDTYGLDFSEPTFRYATDEEKQILIDAMKKDGKRWNAEKMVIEDISVYKDGDFVVNDSNSILIFKETDGVCIFDHAYLHDNDELVIVKVKSYDGIKRYATTEEKQRMIEALAERDKRWNAEKKCVEDIPKRKFKNGDKVTLKSGCTSNPGLTYYSLFDEYIGKELIVIDYTESGNVKCNNGLRFAEDWLEPWSDEPKVGDRVIAWDNRNTPIIGVLDKINKDDSIYPYQVGGINWNHAVKWDGTVDHLQKIRSGKV
;
A
#
# COMPACT_ATOMS: atom_id res chain seq x y z
N MET A 1 -34.63 -17.32 44.64
CA MET A 1 -34.10 -16.94 45.98
C MET A 1 -32.63 -17.30 46.02
N ARG A 2 -31.77 -16.37 46.49
CA ARG A 2 -30.33 -16.62 46.68
C ARG A 2 -30.09 -16.88 48.16
N ILE A 3 -29.35 -17.93 48.48
CA ILE A 3 -29.03 -18.36 49.85
C ILE A 3 -27.52 -18.33 49.97
N LYS A 4 -26.99 -17.53 50.90
CA LYS A 4 -25.57 -17.55 51.22
C LYS A 4 -25.34 -18.52 52.37
N PHE A 5 -24.48 -19.51 52.16
CA PHE A 5 -24.06 -20.45 53.20
C PHE A 5 -22.53 -20.54 53.15
N ASN A 6 -21.87 -20.18 54.26
CA ASN A 6 -20.44 -19.85 54.29
C ASN A 6 -20.08 -18.76 53.26
N ASP A 7 -19.00 -18.94 52.50
CA ASP A 7 -18.55 -18.03 51.44
C ASP A 7 -19.17 -18.32 50.07
N LYS A 8 -20.05 -19.32 49.99
CA LYS A 8 -20.70 -19.77 48.77
C LYS A 8 -22.11 -19.20 48.65
N ILE A 9 -22.47 -18.80 47.44
CA ILE A 9 -23.82 -18.34 47.11
C ILE A 9 -24.51 -19.50 46.40
N TYR A 10 -25.74 -19.81 46.78
CA TYR A 10 -26.56 -20.82 46.14
C TYR A 10 -27.83 -20.19 45.59
N ARG A 11 -28.29 -20.68 44.44
CA ARG A 11 -29.61 -20.36 43.89
C ARG A 11 -30.49 -21.60 43.88
N LEU A 12 -31.77 -21.42 44.20
CA LEU A 12 -32.76 -22.47 43.99
C LEU A 12 -33.10 -22.53 42.50
N LYS A 13 -32.97 -23.72 41.90
CA LYS A 13 -33.38 -24.04 40.54
C LYS A 13 -34.48 -25.09 40.60
N GLU A 14 -35.61 -24.80 39.97
CA GLU A 14 -36.71 -25.77 39.86
C GLU A 14 -36.32 -26.87 38.86
N VAL A 15 -36.53 -28.12 39.25
CA VAL A 15 -36.28 -29.29 38.41
C VAL A 15 -37.64 -29.87 38.06
N GLU A 16 -37.93 -30.03 36.77
CA GLU A 16 -39.16 -30.66 36.30
C GLU A 16 -39.15 -32.14 36.70
N SER A 17 -39.75 -32.40 37.86
CA SER A 17 -40.13 -33.71 38.34
C SER A 17 -41.63 -33.83 38.10
N GLY A 18 -42.07 -34.80 37.31
CA GLY A 18 -43.49 -35.03 37.00
C GLY A 18 -44.39 -35.34 38.21
N VAL A 19 -43.82 -35.34 39.43
CA VAL A 19 -44.52 -35.40 40.71
C VAL A 19 -43.77 -34.48 41.68
N ASP A 20 -44.46 -33.45 42.19
CA ASP A 20 -43.98 -32.37 43.07
C ASP A 20 -42.77 -31.54 42.55
N SER A 21 -42.89 -30.21 42.58
CA SER A 21 -41.79 -29.27 42.24
C SER A 21 -40.60 -29.49 43.18
N LEU A 22 -39.58 -30.20 42.70
CA LEU A 22 -38.31 -30.36 43.39
C LEU A 22 -37.42 -29.14 43.12
N MET A 23 -36.90 -28.54 44.18
CA MET A 23 -35.98 -27.41 44.10
C MET A 23 -34.57 -27.89 44.43
N GLU A 24 -33.62 -27.67 43.53
CA GLU A 24 -32.21 -27.98 43.73
C GLU A 24 -31.44 -26.70 44.14
N LEU A 25 -30.57 -26.82 45.14
CA LEU A 25 -29.59 -25.80 45.50
C LEU A 25 -28.38 -25.90 44.57
N VAL A 26 -28.24 -24.95 43.67
CA VAL A 26 -27.08 -24.88 42.75
C VAL A 26 -26.14 -23.79 43.23
N GLU A 27 -24.87 -24.15 43.46
CA GLU A 27 -23.82 -23.18 43.77
C GLU A 27 -23.66 -22.18 42.61
N GLU A 28 -23.81 -20.90 42.93
CA GLU A 28 -23.61 -19.78 42.02
C GLU A 28 -22.11 -19.46 42.00
N GLN A 29 -21.49 -19.75 40.85
CA GLN A 29 -20.08 -19.48 40.61
C GLN A 29 -19.77 -18.00 40.85
N LYS A 30 -18.73 -17.73 41.64
CA LYS A 30 -18.32 -16.37 42.02
C LYS A 30 -17.71 -15.62 40.84
N TYR A 31 -16.90 -16.31 40.05
CA TYR A 31 -16.26 -15.80 38.84
C TYR A 31 -16.80 -16.50 37.61
N LYS A 32 -16.76 -15.84 36.46
CA LYS A 32 -17.24 -16.34 35.18
C LYS A 32 -16.08 -16.47 34.20
N ASP A 33 -16.32 -17.21 33.12
CA ASP A 33 -15.41 -17.25 31.98
C ASP A 33 -15.10 -15.83 31.48
N GLY A 34 -13.82 -15.55 31.27
CA GLY A 34 -13.28 -14.25 30.89
C GLY A 34 -13.03 -13.26 32.04
N ASP A 35 -13.42 -13.58 33.28
CA ASP A 35 -13.11 -12.72 34.42
C ASP A 35 -11.61 -12.73 34.71
N PHE A 36 -11.06 -11.54 34.96
CA PHE A 36 -9.68 -11.39 35.42
C PHE A 36 -9.61 -11.46 36.95
N VAL A 37 -8.87 -12.44 37.47
CA VAL A 37 -8.72 -12.67 38.90
C VAL A 37 -7.25 -12.57 39.31
N TYR A 38 -7.04 -12.19 40.57
CA TYR A 38 -5.73 -12.08 41.21
C TYR A 38 -5.67 -13.01 42.43
N GLU A 39 -4.59 -13.76 42.54
CA GLU A 39 -4.26 -14.59 43.71
C GLU A 39 -2.74 -14.74 43.82
N ASP A 40 -2.19 -14.51 45.02
CA ASP A 40 -0.75 -14.70 45.32
C ASP A 40 0.24 -14.15 44.26
N GLY A 41 -0.04 -12.96 43.73
CA GLY A 41 0.79 -12.31 42.70
C GLY A 41 0.66 -12.89 41.29
N ARG A 42 -0.29 -13.80 41.07
CA ARG A 42 -0.72 -14.28 39.76
C ARG A 42 -1.94 -13.53 39.29
N ILE A 43 -1.94 -13.17 38.02
CA ILE A 43 -3.10 -12.62 37.33
C ILE A 43 -3.57 -13.68 36.33
N MET A 44 -4.86 -14.01 36.36
CA MET A 44 -5.45 -15.07 35.55
C MET A 44 -6.72 -14.61 34.83
N ILE A 45 -6.97 -15.17 33.65
CA ILE A 45 -8.27 -15.10 32.97
C ILE A 45 -8.99 -16.42 33.21
N VAL A 46 -10.11 -16.40 33.92
CA VAL A 46 -10.90 -17.60 34.23
C VAL A 46 -11.41 -18.23 32.94
N LYS A 47 -11.24 -19.55 32.77
CA LYS A 47 -11.78 -20.33 31.65
C LYS A 47 -12.97 -21.17 32.08
N SER A 48 -12.78 -22.00 33.10
CA SER A 48 -13.88 -22.81 33.65
C SER A 48 -13.62 -23.24 35.09
N TYR A 49 -14.69 -23.54 35.81
CA TYR A 49 -14.60 -24.14 37.14
C TYR A 49 -14.05 -25.58 37.09
N PRO A 50 -13.40 -26.04 38.17
CA PRO A 50 -13.14 -25.27 39.39
C PRO A 50 -11.95 -24.31 39.30
N ASN A 51 -10.99 -24.55 38.41
CA ASN A 51 -9.66 -23.92 38.47
C ASN A 51 -8.95 -23.77 37.11
N ASN A 52 -9.65 -23.86 35.98
CA ASN A 52 -9.02 -23.73 34.66
C ASN A 52 -8.93 -22.27 34.22
N TYR A 53 -7.80 -21.85 33.67
CA TYR A 53 -7.59 -20.49 33.14
C TYR A 53 -7.23 -20.49 31.65
N HIS A 54 -7.55 -19.39 30.96
CA HIS A 54 -7.10 -19.16 29.57
C HIS A 54 -5.65 -18.73 29.53
N ALA A 55 -5.27 -17.82 30.44
CA ALA A 55 -3.91 -17.35 30.61
C ALA A 55 -3.64 -17.01 32.08
N ASN A 56 -2.39 -17.20 32.51
CA ASN A 56 -1.86 -16.87 33.83
C ASN A 56 -0.52 -16.18 33.65
N VAL A 57 -0.19 -15.19 34.49
CA VAL A 57 1.19 -14.74 34.66
C VAL A 57 1.52 -14.59 36.13
N LEU A 58 2.67 -15.14 36.54
CA LEU A 58 3.25 -14.93 37.86
C LEU A 58 4.25 -13.77 37.81
N ASN A 59 3.73 -12.55 37.78
CA ASN A 59 4.51 -11.32 37.58
C ASN A 59 5.64 -11.11 38.62
N MET A 60 5.54 -11.73 39.80
CA MET A 60 6.58 -11.61 40.83
C MET A 60 7.87 -12.36 40.48
N TYR A 61 7.82 -13.32 39.56
CA TYR A 61 8.95 -14.21 39.23
C TYR A 61 9.21 -14.35 37.72
N SER A 62 8.19 -14.14 36.88
CA SER A 62 8.29 -14.32 35.43
C SER A 62 7.30 -13.40 34.69
N ASP A 63 7.78 -12.81 33.60
CA ASP A 63 6.95 -12.10 32.62
C ASP A 63 6.33 -13.05 31.57
N SER A 64 6.70 -14.34 31.59
CA SER A 64 6.19 -15.33 30.63
C SER A 64 4.80 -15.82 31.07
N PRO A 65 3.76 -15.67 30.23
CA PRO A 65 2.45 -16.21 30.53
C PRO A 65 2.38 -17.71 30.30
N ASP A 66 1.60 -18.39 31.13
CA ASP A 66 1.16 -19.78 30.92
C ASP A 66 -0.26 -19.76 30.32
N TYR A 67 -0.57 -20.71 29.44
CA TYR A 67 -1.84 -20.73 28.71
C TYR A 67 -2.54 -22.08 28.84
N ASP A 68 -3.88 -22.03 28.88
CA ASP A 68 -4.78 -23.18 28.87
C ASP A 68 -4.38 -24.31 29.85
N ASP A 69 -4.33 -23.98 31.13
CA ASP A 69 -3.91 -24.91 32.17
C ASP A 69 -4.76 -24.74 33.44
N THR A 70 -4.48 -25.56 34.45
CA THR A 70 -5.22 -25.71 35.68
C THR A 70 -4.46 -25.09 36.84
N TYR A 71 -5.14 -24.28 37.64
CA TYR A 71 -4.55 -23.70 38.84
C TYR A 71 -4.66 -24.65 40.04
N GLY A 72 -3.72 -24.54 40.98
CA GLY A 72 -3.67 -25.43 42.16
C GLY A 72 -4.81 -25.26 43.16
N LEU A 73 -5.59 -24.17 43.06
CA LEU A 73 -6.71 -23.85 43.94
C LEU A 73 -7.98 -23.59 43.13
N ASP A 74 -9.13 -23.93 43.71
CA ASP A 74 -10.44 -23.64 43.14
C ASP A 74 -10.71 -22.13 43.15
N PHE A 75 -11.27 -21.58 42.07
CA PHE A 75 -11.73 -20.18 42.00
C PHE A 75 -12.89 -19.87 42.98
N SER A 76 -13.33 -20.84 43.78
CA SER A 76 -14.25 -20.62 44.90
C SER A 76 -13.54 -20.24 46.21
N GLU A 77 -12.22 -20.44 46.30
CA GLU A 77 -11.45 -20.13 47.52
C GLU A 77 -11.50 -18.62 47.85
N PRO A 78 -11.52 -18.26 49.13
CA PRO A 78 -11.68 -16.86 49.56
C PRO A 78 -10.45 -16.00 49.25
N THR A 79 -9.31 -16.60 48.90
CA THR A 79 -8.05 -15.91 48.56
C THR A 79 -8.12 -15.17 47.23
N PHE A 80 -9.01 -15.58 46.32
CA PHE A 80 -9.18 -14.92 45.03
C PHE A 80 -9.96 -13.61 45.16
N ARG A 81 -9.52 -12.61 44.39
CA ARG A 81 -10.28 -11.37 44.12
C ARG A 81 -10.25 -11.01 42.64
N TYR A 82 -11.09 -10.07 42.22
CA TYR A 82 -10.94 -9.45 40.90
C TYR A 82 -9.60 -8.71 40.81
N ALA A 83 -8.95 -8.81 39.65
CA ALA A 83 -7.77 -8.03 39.34
C ALA A 83 -8.13 -6.54 39.14
N THR A 84 -7.25 -5.63 39.57
CA THR A 84 -7.38 -4.20 39.24
C THR A 84 -7.07 -3.95 37.77
N ASP A 85 -7.37 -2.76 37.27
CA ASP A 85 -7.10 -2.44 35.86
C ASP A 85 -5.59 -2.41 35.56
N GLU A 86 -4.76 -1.98 36.50
CA GLU A 86 -3.30 -2.05 36.39
C GLU A 86 -2.80 -3.51 36.35
N GLU A 87 -3.40 -4.39 37.14
CA GLU A 87 -3.06 -5.82 37.18
C GLU A 87 -3.48 -6.54 35.90
N LYS A 88 -4.67 -6.24 35.37
CA LYS A 88 -5.09 -6.74 34.06
C LYS A 88 -4.09 -6.34 32.98
N GLN A 89 -3.62 -5.09 33.00
CA GLN A 89 -2.70 -4.58 32.00
C GLN A 89 -1.36 -5.34 32.01
N ILE A 90 -0.87 -5.78 33.18
CA ILE A 90 0.34 -6.60 33.29
C ILE A 90 0.21 -7.90 32.48
N LEU A 91 -0.89 -8.64 32.67
CA LEU A 91 -1.12 -9.88 31.90
C LEU A 91 -1.31 -9.59 30.41
N ILE A 92 -2.02 -8.52 30.05
CA ILE A 92 -2.21 -8.10 28.66
C ILE A 92 -0.86 -7.78 27.98
N ASP A 93 0.02 -7.05 28.66
CA ASP A 93 1.33 -6.69 28.15
C ASP A 93 2.25 -7.91 28.03
N ALA A 94 2.18 -8.85 28.99
CA ALA A 94 2.90 -10.11 28.95
C ALA A 94 2.47 -10.98 27.75
N MET A 95 1.16 -11.16 27.55
CA MET A 95 0.63 -11.86 26.36
C MET A 95 1.06 -11.16 25.07
N LYS A 96 1.04 -9.83 25.03
CA LYS A 96 1.46 -9.06 23.85
C LYS A 96 2.94 -9.23 23.52
N LYS A 97 3.82 -9.29 24.52
CA LYS A 97 5.25 -9.61 24.33
C LYS A 97 5.44 -11.01 23.75
N ASP A 98 4.57 -11.94 24.13
CA ASP A 98 4.51 -13.31 23.62
C ASP A 98 3.74 -13.44 22.29
N GLY A 99 3.38 -12.32 21.67
CA GLY A 99 2.68 -12.30 20.39
C GLY A 99 1.24 -12.79 20.46
N LYS A 100 0.57 -12.64 21.61
CA LYS A 100 -0.81 -13.07 21.86
C LYS A 100 -1.68 -11.98 22.47
N ARG A 101 -3.01 -12.09 22.32
CA ARG A 101 -4.01 -11.21 22.93
C ARG A 101 -5.22 -12.00 23.42
N TRP A 102 -5.89 -11.45 24.43
CA TRP A 102 -7.23 -11.88 24.81
C TRP A 102 -8.29 -11.29 23.87
N ASN A 103 -9.10 -12.14 23.24
CA ASN A 103 -10.30 -11.73 22.51
C ASN A 103 -11.54 -11.86 23.42
N ALA A 104 -12.01 -10.75 23.97
CA ALA A 104 -13.16 -10.72 24.88
C ALA A 104 -14.50 -11.08 24.23
N GLU A 105 -14.64 -10.97 22.91
CA GLU A 105 -15.87 -11.35 22.19
C GLU A 105 -15.95 -12.87 21.99
N LYS A 106 -14.82 -13.49 21.66
CA LYS A 106 -14.73 -14.94 21.42
C LYS A 106 -14.38 -15.75 22.68
N MET A 107 -13.97 -15.09 23.76
CA MET A 107 -13.46 -15.71 25.00
C MET A 107 -12.29 -16.68 24.75
N VAL A 108 -11.32 -16.27 23.91
CA VAL A 108 -10.13 -17.07 23.60
C VAL A 108 -8.86 -16.21 23.50
N ILE A 109 -7.70 -16.85 23.68
CA ILE A 109 -6.40 -16.26 23.38
C ILE A 109 -6.11 -16.42 21.88
N GLU A 110 -5.78 -15.33 21.19
CA GLU A 110 -5.42 -15.30 19.78
C GLU A 110 -3.99 -14.80 19.61
N ASP A 111 -3.31 -15.24 18.55
CA ASP A 111 -2.02 -14.66 18.16
C ASP A 111 -2.19 -13.23 17.60
N ILE A 112 -1.36 -12.29 18.05
CA ILE A 112 -1.17 -10.97 17.46
C ILE A 112 -0.11 -11.11 16.37
N SER A 113 -0.47 -10.79 15.12
CA SER A 113 0.53 -10.66 14.06
C SER A 113 1.55 -9.58 14.40
N VAL A 114 2.83 -9.95 14.39
CA VAL A 114 3.97 -9.02 14.48
C VAL A 114 4.11 -8.17 13.20
N TYR A 115 3.39 -8.56 12.14
CA TYR A 115 3.45 -7.96 10.80
C TYR A 115 2.30 -6.97 10.59
N LYS A 116 2.59 -5.89 9.87
CA LYS A 116 1.66 -4.79 9.58
C LYS A 116 1.17 -4.86 8.15
N ASP A 117 -0.03 -4.33 7.91
CA ASP A 117 -0.61 -4.23 6.57
C ASP A 117 0.38 -3.57 5.57
N GLY A 118 0.65 -4.28 4.47
CA GLY A 118 1.60 -3.93 3.42
C GLY A 118 3.01 -4.43 3.64
N ASP A 119 3.31 -5.12 4.74
CA ASP A 119 4.59 -5.78 4.93
C ASP A 119 4.75 -6.94 3.95
N PHE A 120 5.96 -7.11 3.43
CA PHE A 120 6.29 -8.26 2.59
C PHE A 120 6.84 -9.35 3.48
N VAL A 121 6.19 -10.52 3.44
CA VAL A 121 6.49 -11.65 4.31
C VAL A 121 6.59 -12.93 3.49
N VAL A 122 7.17 -13.97 4.10
CA VAL A 122 7.26 -15.31 3.52
C VAL A 122 6.51 -16.27 4.41
N ASN A 123 5.61 -17.07 3.83
CA ASN A 123 4.89 -18.11 4.57
C ASN A 123 5.70 -19.40 4.72
N ASP A 124 5.13 -20.37 5.44
CA ASP A 124 5.76 -21.68 5.66
C ASP A 124 6.00 -22.46 4.35
N SER A 125 5.21 -22.21 3.31
CA SER A 125 5.37 -22.75 1.95
C SER A 125 6.39 -21.99 1.09
N ASN A 126 7.23 -21.14 1.70
CA ASN A 126 8.20 -20.25 1.04
C ASN A 126 7.62 -19.31 -0.04
N SER A 127 6.32 -19.08 -0.02
CA SER A 127 5.67 -18.12 -0.91
C SER A 127 5.76 -16.71 -0.34
N ILE A 128 5.87 -15.71 -1.21
CA ILE A 128 6.00 -14.30 -0.82
C ILE A 128 4.60 -13.66 -0.81
N LEU A 129 4.27 -12.90 0.23
CA LEU A 129 2.97 -12.25 0.39
C LEU A 129 3.14 -10.78 0.70
N ILE A 130 2.21 -9.96 0.22
CA ILE A 130 1.96 -8.62 0.76
C ILE A 130 0.89 -8.76 1.83
N PHE A 131 1.33 -8.83 3.09
CA PHE A 131 0.48 -9.08 4.24
C PHE A 131 -0.61 -8.01 4.37
N LYS A 132 -1.83 -8.43 4.71
CA LYS A 132 -2.92 -7.51 5.04
C LYS A 132 -3.30 -7.62 6.51
N GLU A 133 -3.74 -8.80 6.92
CA GLU A 133 -4.19 -9.08 8.29
C GLU A 133 -4.20 -10.59 8.57
N THR A 134 -4.39 -10.96 9.83
CA THR A 134 -4.66 -12.34 10.26
C THR A 134 -5.74 -12.34 11.34
N ASP A 135 -6.55 -13.39 11.38
CA ASP A 135 -7.49 -13.65 12.46
C ASP A 135 -6.94 -14.65 13.51
N GLY A 136 -5.64 -14.97 13.42
CA GLY A 136 -4.96 -15.95 14.26
C GLY A 136 -5.00 -17.38 13.72
N VAL A 137 -5.93 -17.68 12.81
CA VAL A 137 -6.03 -18.99 12.14
C VAL A 137 -5.62 -18.88 10.67
N CYS A 138 -5.95 -17.76 10.03
CA CYS A 138 -5.77 -17.58 8.60
C CYS A 138 -5.15 -16.22 8.28
N ILE A 139 -4.28 -16.24 7.28
CA ILE A 139 -3.67 -15.05 6.74
C ILE A 139 -4.49 -14.55 5.56
N PHE A 140 -4.63 -13.22 5.51
CA PHE A 140 -5.13 -12.50 4.37
C PHE A 140 -4.01 -11.65 3.78
N ASP A 141 -3.88 -11.67 2.46
CA ASP A 141 -2.90 -10.92 1.71
C ASP A 141 -3.57 -10.06 0.61
N HIS A 142 -2.82 -9.05 0.13
CA HIS A 142 -3.20 -8.26 -1.03
C HIS A 142 -2.78 -8.92 -2.34
N ALA A 143 -1.67 -9.64 -2.29
CA ALA A 143 -1.17 -10.46 -3.37
C ALA A 143 -0.19 -11.49 -2.82
N TYR A 144 -0.11 -12.58 -3.56
CA TYR A 144 0.59 -13.80 -3.21
C TYR A 144 1.42 -14.25 -4.41
N LEU A 145 2.70 -14.55 -4.21
CA LEU A 145 3.59 -15.13 -5.20
C LEU A 145 4.08 -16.48 -4.71
N HIS A 146 3.62 -17.53 -5.37
CA HIS A 146 4.02 -18.90 -5.06
C HIS A 146 5.50 -19.12 -5.41
N ASP A 147 6.14 -20.11 -4.78
CA ASP A 147 7.54 -20.51 -5.05
C ASP A 147 7.80 -20.99 -6.49
N ASN A 148 6.75 -21.21 -7.29
CA ASN A 148 6.84 -21.56 -8.72
C ASN A 148 6.66 -20.32 -9.63
N ASP A 149 6.76 -19.12 -9.04
CA ASP A 149 6.56 -17.80 -9.66
C ASP A 149 5.12 -17.54 -10.17
N GLU A 150 4.13 -18.31 -9.72
CA GLU A 150 2.73 -18.01 -9.96
C GLU A 150 2.23 -16.89 -9.04
N LEU A 151 2.03 -15.70 -9.61
CA LEU A 151 1.41 -14.57 -8.93
C LEU A 151 -0.12 -14.72 -8.88
N VAL A 152 -0.73 -14.42 -7.75
CA VAL A 152 -2.17 -14.34 -7.53
C VAL A 152 -2.51 -13.00 -6.88
N ILE A 153 -3.42 -12.24 -7.49
CA ILE A 153 -3.85 -10.91 -7.02
C ILE A 153 -5.35 -11.01 -6.70
N VAL A 154 -5.68 -11.82 -5.69
CA VAL A 154 -7.06 -12.03 -5.21
C VAL A 154 -6.99 -12.19 -3.69
N LYS A 155 -8.05 -11.85 -2.96
CA LYS A 155 -8.17 -12.17 -1.52
C LYS A 155 -8.24 -13.69 -1.33
N VAL A 156 -7.09 -14.35 -1.29
CA VAL A 156 -7.00 -15.76 -0.94
C VAL A 156 -6.88 -15.84 0.57
N LYS A 157 -7.66 -16.74 1.16
CA LYS A 157 -7.51 -17.12 2.57
C LYS A 157 -6.47 -18.24 2.60
N SER A 158 -5.33 -18.01 3.24
CA SER A 158 -4.32 -19.07 3.46
C SER A 158 -4.36 -19.57 4.90
N TYR A 159 -4.12 -20.86 5.06
CA TYR A 159 -3.96 -21.53 6.35
C TYR A 159 -2.46 -21.71 6.72
N ASP A 160 -1.55 -21.33 5.83
CA ASP A 160 -0.11 -21.39 6.12
C ASP A 160 0.25 -20.27 7.10
N GLY A 161 1.20 -20.50 8.00
CA GLY A 161 1.71 -19.48 8.92
C GLY A 161 2.71 -18.54 8.25
N ILE A 162 3.02 -17.41 8.92
CA ILE A 162 4.11 -16.50 8.48
C ILE A 162 5.41 -16.94 9.12
N LYS A 163 6.38 -17.33 8.28
CA LYS A 163 7.69 -17.79 8.70
C LYS A 163 8.62 -16.63 9.08
N ARG A 164 8.67 -15.57 8.27
CA ARG A 164 9.54 -14.39 8.47
C ARG A 164 9.18 -13.22 7.54
N TYR A 165 9.82 -12.07 7.75
CA TYR A 165 9.90 -11.00 6.74
C TYR A 165 10.60 -11.49 5.46
N ALA A 166 10.16 -10.97 4.32
CA ALA A 166 10.82 -11.17 3.04
C ALA A 166 12.18 -10.45 3.02
N THR A 167 13.18 -11.05 2.37
CA THR A 167 14.46 -10.39 2.08
C THR A 167 14.28 -9.33 0.99
N THR A 168 15.31 -8.51 0.77
CA THR A 168 15.31 -7.49 -0.29
C THR A 168 15.10 -8.12 -1.67
N GLU A 169 15.72 -9.27 -1.92
CA GLU A 169 15.62 -10.01 -3.18
C GLU A 169 14.22 -10.60 -3.39
N GLU A 170 13.61 -11.14 -2.34
CA GLU A 170 12.23 -11.64 -2.38
C GLU A 170 11.22 -10.51 -2.61
N LYS A 171 11.42 -9.37 -1.94
CA LYS A 171 10.64 -8.16 -2.21
C LYS A 171 10.72 -7.75 -3.67
N GLN A 172 11.94 -7.72 -4.21
CA GLN A 172 12.20 -7.32 -5.59
C GLN A 172 11.52 -8.28 -6.57
N ARG A 173 11.62 -9.60 -6.36
CA ARG A 173 10.91 -10.62 -7.14
C ARG A 173 9.40 -10.39 -7.18
N MET A 174 8.78 -10.09 -6.03
CA MET A 174 7.34 -9.80 -5.96
C MET A 174 6.97 -8.54 -6.76
N ILE A 175 7.79 -7.50 -6.68
CA ILE A 175 7.60 -6.25 -7.43
C ILE A 175 7.72 -6.50 -8.93
N GLU A 176 8.71 -7.29 -9.35
CA GLU A 176 8.91 -7.67 -10.76
C GLU A 176 7.74 -8.49 -11.30
N ALA A 177 7.28 -9.51 -10.55
CA ALA A 177 6.13 -10.31 -10.93
C ALA A 177 4.84 -9.47 -11.09
N LEU A 178 4.63 -8.48 -10.22
CA LEU A 178 3.54 -7.51 -10.37
C LEU A 178 3.70 -6.69 -11.65
N ALA A 179 4.91 -6.18 -11.91
CA ALA A 179 5.20 -5.35 -13.07
C ALA A 179 5.03 -6.09 -14.40
N GLU A 180 5.38 -7.38 -14.46
CA GLU A 180 5.15 -8.25 -15.63
C GLU A 180 3.67 -8.37 -16.01
N ARG A 181 2.76 -8.08 -15.07
CA ARG A 181 1.30 -8.06 -15.30
C ARG A 181 0.73 -6.66 -15.42
N ASP A 182 1.57 -5.67 -15.68
CA ASP A 182 1.20 -4.24 -15.69
C ASP A 182 0.56 -3.79 -14.37
N LYS A 183 0.95 -4.39 -13.23
CA LYS A 183 0.47 -4.05 -11.89
C LYS A 183 1.60 -3.54 -11.01
N ARG A 184 1.25 -2.81 -9.94
CA ARG A 184 2.19 -2.36 -8.90
C ARG A 184 1.54 -2.37 -7.53
N TRP A 185 2.35 -2.53 -6.49
CA TRP A 185 1.93 -2.27 -5.12
C TRP A 185 1.94 -0.77 -4.82
N ASN A 186 0.80 -0.22 -4.39
CA ASN A 186 0.68 1.15 -3.90
C ASN A 186 0.70 1.14 -2.36
N ALA A 187 1.82 1.55 -1.77
CA ALA A 187 2.00 1.53 -0.32
C ALA A 187 1.12 2.54 0.43
N GLU A 188 0.74 3.65 -0.20
CA GLU A 188 -0.13 4.68 0.40
C GLU A 188 -1.59 4.22 0.45
N LYS A 189 -2.08 3.69 -0.68
CA LYS A 189 -3.46 3.17 -0.79
C LYS A 189 -3.63 1.76 -0.23
N LYS A 190 -2.52 1.07 0.08
CA LYS A 190 -2.48 -0.32 0.54
C LYS A 190 -3.24 -1.24 -0.43
N CYS A 191 -2.93 -1.16 -1.72
CA CYS A 191 -3.55 -2.03 -2.72
C CYS A 191 -2.63 -2.27 -3.93
N VAL A 192 -2.91 -3.35 -4.66
CA VAL A 192 -2.34 -3.57 -5.98
C VAL A 192 -3.19 -2.83 -7.01
N GLU A 193 -2.56 -1.95 -7.80
CA GLU A 193 -3.22 -1.17 -8.85
C GLU A 193 -2.51 -1.35 -10.20
N ASP A 194 -3.17 -0.97 -11.29
CA ASP A 194 -2.54 -0.93 -12.62
C ASP A 194 -1.36 0.06 -12.65
N ILE A 195 -0.28 -0.33 -13.32
CA ILE A 195 0.76 0.61 -13.72
C ILE A 195 0.12 1.60 -14.70
N PRO A 196 0.15 2.91 -14.42
CA PRO A 196 -0.38 3.90 -15.34
C PRO A 196 0.32 3.77 -16.70
N LYS A 197 -0.47 3.58 -17.76
CA LYS A 197 0.05 3.54 -19.14
C LYS A 197 0.63 4.91 -19.47
N ARG A 198 1.96 4.97 -19.53
CA ARG A 198 2.70 6.19 -19.85
C ARG A 198 2.74 6.43 -21.35
N LYS A 199 2.57 7.67 -21.78
CA LYS A 199 2.67 8.08 -23.20
C LYS A 199 4.11 8.07 -23.71
N PHE A 200 5.05 8.39 -22.83
CA PHE A 200 6.48 8.50 -23.17
C PHE A 200 7.33 7.55 -22.34
N LYS A 201 8.48 7.14 -22.87
CA LYS A 201 9.49 6.29 -22.23
C LYS A 201 10.77 7.09 -21.97
N ASN A 202 11.63 6.57 -21.10
CA ASN A 202 12.96 7.16 -20.89
C ASN A 202 13.72 7.22 -22.23
N GLY A 203 14.28 8.38 -22.55
CA GLY A 203 14.98 8.66 -23.79
C GLY A 203 14.11 9.26 -24.89
N ASP A 204 12.78 9.27 -24.76
CA ASP A 204 11.91 9.90 -25.75
C ASP A 204 12.18 11.41 -25.82
N LYS A 205 12.28 11.93 -27.05
CA LYS A 205 12.35 13.36 -27.31
C LYS A 205 10.95 13.95 -27.35
N VAL A 206 10.71 14.94 -26.52
CA VAL A 206 9.41 15.60 -26.35
C VAL A 206 9.56 17.12 -26.35
N THR A 207 8.45 17.82 -26.56
CA THR A 207 8.41 19.28 -26.48
C THR A 207 7.16 19.74 -25.75
N LEU A 208 7.27 20.90 -25.10
CA LEU A 208 6.14 21.51 -24.41
C LEU A 208 5.23 22.21 -25.41
N LYS A 209 3.94 21.89 -25.35
CA LYS A 209 2.91 22.56 -26.15
C LYS A 209 2.67 23.99 -25.65
N SER A 210 2.30 24.89 -26.56
CA SER A 210 1.81 26.21 -26.18
C SER A 210 0.42 26.13 -25.55
N GLY A 211 0.08 27.13 -24.73
CA GLY A 211 -1.27 27.25 -24.15
C GLY A 211 -1.58 26.26 -23.02
N CYS A 212 -0.56 25.63 -22.43
CA CYS A 212 -0.71 24.80 -21.24
C CYS A 212 -1.09 25.64 -20.01
N THR A 213 -1.93 25.07 -19.13
CA THR A 213 -2.39 25.70 -17.89
C THR A 213 -2.23 24.75 -16.71
N SER A 214 -2.21 25.28 -15.49
CA SER A 214 -2.12 24.49 -14.25
C SER A 214 -3.18 23.39 -14.17
N ASN A 215 -2.79 22.25 -13.60
CA ASN A 215 -3.65 21.11 -13.31
C ASN A 215 -3.66 20.80 -11.80
N PRO A 216 -4.69 20.10 -11.27
CA PRO A 216 -4.66 19.63 -9.89
C PRO A 216 -3.38 18.81 -9.61
N GLY A 217 -2.57 19.26 -8.65
CA GLY A 217 -1.31 18.61 -8.29
C GLY A 217 -0.06 19.04 -9.08
N LEU A 218 -0.19 19.93 -10.07
CA LEU A 218 0.98 20.53 -10.75
C LEU A 218 0.67 21.95 -11.25
N THR A 219 1.35 22.94 -10.67
CA THR A 219 1.26 24.35 -11.04
C THR A 219 2.06 24.64 -12.32
N TYR A 220 1.45 25.37 -13.25
CA TYR A 220 2.15 25.92 -14.41
C TYR A 220 2.90 27.20 -14.00
N TYR A 221 4.19 27.28 -14.31
CA TYR A 221 5.02 28.45 -14.05
C TYR A 221 5.36 29.17 -15.35
N SER A 222 5.44 30.50 -15.33
CA SER A 222 5.81 31.31 -16.51
C SER A 222 7.18 30.94 -17.10
N LEU A 223 8.09 30.39 -16.29
CA LEU A 223 9.37 29.85 -16.75
C LEU A 223 9.19 28.73 -17.80
N PHE A 224 8.08 28.00 -17.76
CA PHE A 224 7.83 26.90 -18.71
C PHE A 224 7.69 27.40 -20.15
N ASP A 225 7.28 28.66 -20.34
CA ASP A 225 7.16 29.26 -21.67
C ASP A 225 8.50 29.28 -22.41
N GLU A 226 9.62 29.32 -21.68
CA GLU A 226 10.97 29.24 -22.26
C GLU A 226 11.29 27.88 -22.92
N TYR A 227 10.50 26.84 -22.63
CA TYR A 227 10.68 25.49 -23.14
C TYR A 227 9.64 25.08 -24.20
N ILE A 228 8.71 25.98 -24.54
CA ILE A 228 7.75 25.76 -25.63
C ILE A 228 8.51 25.55 -26.93
N GLY A 229 8.23 24.43 -27.61
CA GLY A 229 8.86 24.08 -28.89
C GLY A 229 10.35 23.69 -28.82
N LYS A 230 10.97 23.68 -27.62
CA LYS A 230 12.35 23.20 -27.43
C LYS A 230 12.39 21.69 -27.24
N GLU A 231 13.54 21.10 -27.60
CA GLU A 231 13.82 19.69 -27.33
C GLU A 231 13.98 19.45 -25.82
N LEU A 232 13.21 18.50 -25.31
CA LEU A 232 13.35 17.94 -23.97
C LEU A 232 13.51 16.43 -24.09
N ILE A 233 14.29 15.83 -23.19
CA ILE A 233 14.47 14.39 -23.14
C ILE A 233 13.80 13.87 -21.87
N VAL A 234 12.93 12.88 -22.02
CA VAL A 234 12.27 12.21 -20.90
C VAL A 234 13.29 11.40 -20.12
N ILE A 235 13.40 11.66 -18.82
CA ILE A 235 14.31 10.93 -17.91
C ILE A 235 13.53 9.86 -17.15
N ASP A 236 12.39 10.22 -16.55
CA ASP A 236 11.56 9.31 -15.75
C ASP A 236 10.17 9.92 -15.47
N TYR A 237 9.33 9.22 -14.72
CA TYR A 237 8.09 9.74 -14.13
C TYR A 237 8.21 9.95 -12.63
N THR A 238 7.49 10.94 -12.10
CA THR A 238 7.25 11.04 -10.67
C THR A 238 6.23 10.00 -10.22
N GLU A 239 6.17 9.73 -8.90
CA GLU A 239 5.14 8.89 -8.29
C GLU A 239 3.72 9.38 -8.63
N SER A 240 3.52 10.71 -8.62
CA SER A 240 2.29 11.38 -9.03
C SER A 240 2.01 11.33 -10.54
N GLY A 241 2.94 10.84 -11.34
CA GLY A 241 2.78 10.63 -12.78
C GLY A 241 3.12 11.79 -13.69
N ASN A 242 3.87 12.78 -13.21
CA ASN A 242 4.41 13.84 -14.03
C ASN A 242 5.71 13.39 -14.70
N VAL A 243 5.96 13.87 -15.92
CA VAL A 243 7.15 13.55 -16.71
C VAL A 243 8.31 14.44 -16.24
N LYS A 244 9.41 13.82 -15.82
CA LYS A 244 10.67 14.50 -15.49
C LYS A 244 11.54 14.56 -16.74
N CYS A 245 12.01 15.76 -17.09
CA CYS A 245 12.88 15.97 -18.24
C CYS A 245 14.35 16.26 -17.83
N ASN A 246 15.25 16.21 -18.81
CA ASN A 246 16.69 16.46 -18.65
C ASN A 246 17.05 17.85 -18.09
N ASN A 247 16.16 18.83 -18.23
CA ASN A 247 16.29 20.17 -17.63
C ASN A 247 15.98 20.20 -16.13
N GLY A 248 15.65 19.07 -15.51
CA GLY A 248 15.29 18.96 -14.08
C GLY A 248 13.86 19.37 -13.76
N LEU A 249 13.10 19.87 -14.74
CA LEU A 249 11.70 20.26 -14.58
C LEU A 249 10.76 19.06 -14.73
N ARG A 250 9.53 19.25 -14.26
CA ARG A 250 8.46 18.26 -14.28
C ARG A 250 7.26 18.84 -14.99
N PHE A 251 6.72 18.10 -15.96
CA PHE A 251 5.59 18.51 -16.77
C PHE A 251 4.46 17.51 -16.63
N ALA A 252 3.21 17.96 -16.73
CA ALA A 252 2.11 17.03 -16.90
C ALA A 252 2.31 16.29 -18.23
N GLU A 253 2.04 14.98 -18.25
CA GLU A 253 2.22 14.17 -19.46
C GLU A 253 1.40 14.73 -20.65
N ASP A 254 0.22 15.27 -20.38
CA ASP A 254 -0.66 15.90 -21.39
C ASP A 254 -0.16 17.25 -21.90
N TRP A 255 0.84 17.86 -21.29
CA TRP A 255 1.45 19.10 -21.78
C TRP A 255 2.51 18.84 -22.86
N LEU A 256 2.99 17.60 -22.94
CA LEU A 256 4.07 17.21 -23.84
C LEU A 256 3.53 16.58 -25.11
N GLU A 257 4.28 16.73 -26.20
CA GLU A 257 4.10 16.00 -27.45
C GLU A 257 5.44 15.52 -28.00
N PRO A 258 5.48 14.52 -28.89
CA PRO A 258 6.72 14.09 -29.53
C PRO A 258 7.42 15.26 -30.23
N TRP A 259 8.71 15.41 -29.95
CA TRP A 259 9.53 16.43 -30.60
C TRP A 259 9.90 15.99 -32.02
N SER A 260 9.94 16.94 -32.94
CA SER A 260 10.30 16.71 -34.34
C SER A 260 11.09 17.92 -34.87
N ASP A 261 12.12 17.63 -35.65
CA ASP A 261 12.88 18.62 -36.43
C ASP A 261 12.11 19.13 -37.65
N GLU A 262 11.05 18.42 -38.05
CA GLU A 262 10.25 18.84 -39.19
C GLU A 262 9.39 20.06 -38.82
N PRO A 263 9.42 21.12 -39.65
CA PRO A 263 8.63 22.32 -39.38
C PRO A 263 7.13 22.00 -39.49
N LYS A 264 6.33 22.50 -38.53
CA LYS A 264 4.87 22.39 -38.53
C LYS A 264 4.22 23.74 -38.87
N VAL A 265 2.98 23.72 -39.36
CA VAL A 265 2.21 24.96 -39.61
C VAL A 265 2.14 25.78 -38.32
N GLY A 266 2.46 27.07 -38.41
CA GLY A 266 2.60 27.99 -37.28
C GLY A 266 4.02 28.12 -36.74
N ASP A 267 4.95 27.24 -37.10
CA ASP A 267 6.36 27.38 -36.70
C ASP A 267 7.01 28.57 -37.43
N ARG A 268 7.92 29.24 -36.73
CA ARG A 268 8.87 30.15 -37.38
C ARG A 268 9.92 29.33 -38.10
N VAL A 269 10.14 29.61 -39.38
CA VAL A 269 11.01 28.84 -40.26
C VAL A 269 11.94 29.76 -41.06
N ILE A 270 13.09 29.22 -41.44
CA ILE A 270 13.87 29.73 -42.57
C ILE A 270 13.46 28.90 -43.79
N ALA A 271 12.92 29.55 -44.82
CA ALA A 271 12.51 28.91 -46.07
C ALA A 271 13.38 29.38 -47.23
N TRP A 272 13.74 28.46 -48.12
CA TRP A 272 14.58 28.76 -49.28
C TRP A 272 14.30 27.82 -50.45
N ASP A 273 14.70 28.27 -51.62
CA ASP A 273 14.76 27.49 -52.84
C ASP A 273 16.02 27.89 -53.64
N ASN A 274 16.14 27.38 -54.86
CA ASN A 274 17.24 27.67 -55.77
C ASN A 274 17.07 28.96 -56.58
N ARG A 275 15.97 29.70 -56.41
CA ARG A 275 15.59 30.87 -57.23
C ARG A 275 15.53 32.17 -56.45
N ASN A 276 15.23 32.10 -55.16
CA ASN A 276 14.87 33.22 -54.32
C ASN A 276 15.83 33.36 -53.13
N THR A 277 15.93 34.58 -52.59
CA THR A 277 16.64 34.82 -51.34
C THR A 277 15.91 34.10 -50.19
N PRO A 278 16.62 33.37 -49.31
CA PRO A 278 16.01 32.74 -48.15
C PRO A 278 15.22 33.75 -47.32
N ILE A 279 14.03 33.36 -46.87
CA ILE A 279 13.19 34.19 -46.01
C ILE A 279 13.03 33.57 -44.64
N ILE A 280 12.71 34.44 -43.68
CA ILE A 280 12.31 34.08 -42.34
C ILE A 280 10.84 34.45 -42.19
N GLY A 281 10.01 33.48 -41.84
CA GLY A 281 8.57 33.71 -41.69
C GLY A 281 7.89 32.63 -40.85
N VAL A 282 6.59 32.74 -40.71
CA VAL A 282 5.74 31.71 -40.10
C VAL A 282 5.27 30.77 -41.20
N LEU A 283 5.33 29.47 -40.96
CA LEU A 283 4.87 28.46 -41.91
C LEU A 283 3.34 28.46 -41.96
N ASP A 284 2.77 28.86 -43.08
CA ASP A 284 1.33 28.99 -43.28
C ASP A 284 0.68 27.65 -43.61
N LYS A 285 1.36 26.81 -44.41
CA LYS A 285 0.81 25.56 -44.92
C LYS A 285 1.91 24.57 -45.30
N ILE A 286 1.60 23.27 -45.19
CA ILE A 286 2.40 22.17 -45.75
C ILE A 286 1.53 21.38 -46.73
N ASN A 287 1.87 21.42 -48.02
CA ASN A 287 1.22 20.62 -49.06
C ASN A 287 2.01 19.32 -49.26
N LYS A 288 1.58 18.24 -48.61
CA LYS A 288 2.28 16.94 -48.68
C LYS A 288 2.31 16.31 -50.08
N ASP A 289 1.38 16.70 -50.95
CA ASP A 289 1.26 16.19 -52.32
C ASP A 289 2.14 16.95 -53.32
N ASP A 290 2.68 18.11 -52.94
CA ASP A 290 3.58 18.91 -53.78
C ASP A 290 5.03 18.59 -53.42
N SER A 291 5.66 17.71 -54.20
CA SER A 291 7.04 17.29 -54.00
C SER A 291 8.09 18.35 -54.36
N ILE A 292 7.67 19.46 -54.99
CA ILE A 292 8.58 20.49 -55.47
C ILE A 292 8.55 21.71 -54.55
N TYR A 293 7.36 22.17 -54.15
CA TYR A 293 7.19 23.34 -53.28
C TYR A 293 6.24 23.06 -52.10
N PRO A 294 6.58 22.14 -51.19
CA PRO A 294 5.67 21.69 -50.14
C PRO A 294 5.37 22.74 -49.06
N TYR A 295 6.22 23.76 -48.86
CA TYR A 295 6.14 24.67 -47.71
C TYR A 295 5.65 26.06 -48.11
N GLN A 296 4.55 26.56 -47.53
CA GLN A 296 4.07 27.92 -47.77
C GLN A 296 4.45 28.85 -46.62
N VAL A 297 5.13 29.95 -46.92
CA VAL A 297 5.56 30.98 -45.94
C VAL A 297 5.31 32.37 -46.52
N GLY A 298 4.53 33.18 -45.82
CA GLY A 298 4.09 34.50 -46.30
C GLY A 298 3.26 34.42 -47.58
N GLY A 299 2.51 33.33 -47.77
CA GLY A 299 1.73 33.07 -48.99
C GLY A 299 2.55 32.58 -50.21
N ILE A 300 3.88 32.46 -50.10
CA ILE A 300 4.77 31.97 -51.17
C ILE A 300 5.17 30.52 -50.88
N ASN A 301 5.21 29.66 -51.89
CA ASN A 301 5.62 28.25 -51.73
C ASN A 301 7.13 28.07 -51.94
N TRP A 302 7.75 27.20 -51.15
CA TRP A 302 9.19 26.99 -51.03
C TRP A 302 9.54 25.49 -51.08
N ASN A 303 10.71 25.17 -51.65
CA ASN A 303 11.23 23.79 -51.72
C ASN A 303 11.65 23.26 -50.35
N HIS A 304 12.30 24.13 -49.57
CA HIS A 304 12.91 23.77 -48.30
C HIS A 304 12.47 24.73 -47.22
N ALA A 305 12.20 24.20 -46.05
CA ALA A 305 11.99 24.96 -44.83
C ALA A 305 12.66 24.21 -43.67
N VAL A 306 13.27 24.97 -42.77
CA VAL A 306 13.80 24.44 -41.50
C VAL A 306 13.27 25.30 -40.36
N LYS A 307 12.96 24.66 -39.24
CA LYS A 307 12.53 25.36 -38.04
C LYS A 307 13.61 26.33 -37.57
N TRP A 308 13.21 27.51 -37.13
CA TRP A 308 14.12 28.52 -36.60
C TRP A 308 13.59 29.10 -35.29
N ASP A 309 14.44 29.11 -34.27
CA ASP A 309 14.08 29.51 -32.90
C ASP A 309 14.31 31.01 -32.63
N GLY A 310 14.76 31.77 -33.63
CA GLY A 310 15.05 33.19 -33.50
C GLY A 310 16.48 33.52 -33.04
N THR A 311 17.31 32.53 -32.70
CA THR A 311 18.65 32.76 -32.14
C THR A 311 19.76 32.69 -33.20
N VAL A 312 20.86 33.41 -32.94
CA VAL A 312 22.07 33.36 -33.80
C VAL A 312 22.76 32.00 -33.67
N ASP A 313 22.76 31.39 -32.49
CA ASP A 313 23.37 30.10 -32.25
C ASP A 313 22.71 28.99 -33.07
N HIS A 314 21.38 28.98 -33.15
CA HIS A 314 20.65 28.05 -34.00
C HIS A 314 20.96 28.28 -35.48
N LEU A 315 21.04 29.55 -35.92
CA LEU A 315 21.44 29.87 -37.29
C LEU A 315 22.85 29.36 -37.62
N GLN A 316 23.80 29.43 -36.68
CA GLN A 316 25.14 28.87 -36.87
C GLN A 316 25.13 27.34 -36.93
N LYS A 317 24.30 26.66 -36.13
CA LYS A 317 24.12 25.21 -36.21
C LYS A 317 23.58 24.78 -37.58
N ILE A 318 22.53 25.45 -38.07
CA ILE A 318 21.98 25.26 -39.43
C ILE A 318 23.07 25.41 -40.50
N ARG A 319 23.85 26.49 -40.43
CA ARG A 319 24.95 26.74 -41.38
C ARG A 319 26.07 25.70 -41.34
N SER A 320 26.30 25.07 -40.18
CA SER A 320 27.35 24.06 -40.01
C SER A 320 26.96 22.66 -40.48
N GLY A 321 25.69 22.46 -40.91
CA GLY A 321 25.18 21.14 -41.34
C GLY A 321 25.03 20.14 -40.19
N LYS A 322 24.95 20.62 -38.94
CA LYS A 322 24.84 19.80 -37.72
C LYS A 322 23.45 19.88 -37.07
N VAL A 323 22.42 20.08 -37.89
CA VAL A 323 21.02 20.06 -37.44
C VAL A 323 20.54 18.64 -37.48
#